data_AF-A0A4R1RX27-F1
#
_entry.id   AF-A0A4R1RX27-F1
#
_cell.length_a   1.000
_cell.length_b   1.000
_cell.length_c   1.000
_cell.angle_alpha   90.00
_cell.angle_beta   90.00
_cell.angle_gamma   90.00
#
_symmetry.space_group_name_H-M   'P 1'
#
loop_
_entity.id
_entity.type
_entity.pdbx_description
1 polymer ?
#
loop_
_entity_poly.entity_id
_entity_poly.type
_entity_poly.pdbx_seq_one_letter_code
_entity_poly.pdbx_strand_id
1 'polypeptide(L)' 'MERLVDRLRELLEQLRALGYHPFQVKQIIEDTLGKTDLESLSGQEQEQLAKALEEYVKFALKCRSVRR' A
#
# COMPACT_ATOMS: atom_id res chain seq x y z
N MET A 1 -1.02 -6.97 20.49
CA MET A 1 -1.64 -7.63 19.31
C MET A 1 -1.77 -6.56 18.23
N GLU A 2 -0.63 -6.10 17.72
CA GLU A 2 -0.48 -4.87 16.92
C GLU A 2 0.37 -5.18 15.68
N ARG A 3 -0.17 -5.85 14.66
CA ARG A 3 0.67 -6.35 13.55
C ARG A 3 0.28 -5.91 12.15
N LEU A 4 -0.94 -5.46 11.91
CA LEU A 4 -1.41 -5.12 10.56
C LEU A 4 -1.24 -3.64 10.22
N VAL A 5 -1.47 -2.74 11.18
CA VAL A 5 -1.30 -1.29 11.00
C VAL A 5 0.18 -0.94 10.75
N ASP A 6 1.09 -1.58 11.48
CA ASP A 6 2.53 -1.38 11.33
C ASP A 6 3.01 -1.83 9.93
N ARG A 7 2.56 -3.01 9.50
CA ARG A 7 2.84 -3.54 8.15
C ARG A 7 2.32 -2.63 7.03
N LEU A 8 1.11 -2.08 7.19
CA LEU A 8 0.57 -1.10 6.24
C LEU A 8 1.45 0.14 6.19
N ARG A 9 1.87 0.68 7.34
CA ARG A 9 2.77 1.85 7.39
C ARG A 9 4.10 1.58 6.68
N GLU A 10 4.71 0.42 6.91
CA GLU A 10 5.95 0.02 6.23
C GLU A 10 5.76 -0.06 4.71
N LEU A 11 4.66 -0.62 4.22
CA LEU A 11 4.37 -0.70 2.78
C LEU A 11 4.17 0.69 2.16
N LEU A 12 3.49 1.59 2.87
CA LEU A 12 3.28 2.97 2.44
C LEU A 12 4.61 3.75 2.40
N GLU A 13 5.53 3.51 3.34
CA GLU A 13 6.89 4.06 3.30
C GLU A 13 7.71 3.50 2.14
N GLN A 14 7.63 2.19 1.86
CA GLN A 14 8.28 1.58 0.71
C GLN A 14 7.79 2.18 -0.62
N LEU A 15 6.48 2.35 -0.79
CA LEU A 15 5.92 2.98 -1.99
C LEU A 15 6.42 4.42 -2.14
N ARG A 16 6.45 5.20 -1.05
CA ARG A 16 7.02 6.56 -1.07
C ARG A 16 8.49 6.56 -1.49
N ALA A 17 9.30 5.64 -0.96
CA ALA A 17 10.70 5.47 -1.35
C ALA A 17 10.87 5.02 -2.82
N LEU A 18 9.87 4.36 -3.39
CA LEU A 18 9.82 3.97 -4.80
C LEU A 18 9.32 5.09 -5.73
N GLY A 19 8.98 6.26 -5.17
CA GLY A 19 8.57 7.45 -5.92
C GLY A 19 7.05 7.64 -6.02
N TYR A 20 6.25 6.88 -5.27
CA TYR A 20 4.81 7.08 -5.23
C TYR A 20 4.47 8.31 -4.38
N HIS A 21 3.66 9.20 -4.95
CA HIS A 21 3.16 10.35 -4.21
C HIS A 21 2.02 9.97 -3.27
N PRO A 22 1.84 10.72 -2.15
CA PRO A 22 0.75 10.47 -1.20
C PRO A 22 -0.65 10.43 -1.83
N PHE A 23 -0.87 11.21 -2.89
CA PHE A 23 -2.11 11.20 -3.67
C PHE A 23 -2.34 9.85 -4.39
N GLN A 24 -1.30 9.29 -5.02
CA GLN A 24 -1.41 8.00 -5.72
C GLN A 24 -1.66 6.87 -4.72
N VAL A 25 -1.01 6.96 -3.56
CA VAL A 25 -1.23 6.02 -2.47
C VAL A 25 -2.67 6.09 -1.96
N LYS A 26 -3.22 7.29 -1.76
CA LYS A 26 -4.65 7.46 -1.43
C LYS A 26 -5.58 6.88 -2.50
N GLN A 27 -5.28 7.10 -3.77
CA GLN A 27 -6.05 6.53 -4.88
C GLN A 27 -6.00 5.00 -4.87
N ILE A 28 -4.86 4.38 -4.59
CA ILE A 28 -4.75 2.92 -4.47
C ILE A 28 -5.61 2.39 -3.31
N ILE A 29 -5.60 3.07 -2.16
CA ILE A 29 -6.43 2.69 -1.01
C ILE A 29 -7.91 2.80 -1.36
N GLU A 30 -8.30 3.90 -2.01
CA GLU A 30 -9.68 4.15 -2.46
C GLU A 30 -10.14 3.14 -3.52
N ASP A 31 -9.28 2.79 -4.48
CA ASP A 31 -9.57 1.79 -5.52
C ASP A 31 -9.71 0.37 -4.93
N THR A 32 -8.88 0.05 -3.92
CA THR A 32 -8.88 -1.28 -3.29
C THR A 32 -10.07 -1.50 -2.36
N LEU A 33 -10.46 -0.48 -1.60
CA LEU A 33 -11.43 -0.60 -0.49
C LEU A 33 -12.70 0.23 -0.68
N GLY A 34 -12.75 1.12 -1.68
CA GLY A 34 -13.81 2.11 -1.84
C GLY A 34 -13.82 3.19 -0.74
N LYS A 35 -12.75 3.29 0.06
CA LYS A 35 -12.65 4.16 1.23
C LYS A 35 -11.25 4.75 1.33
N THR A 36 -11.13 5.94 1.91
CA THR A 36 -9.84 6.62 2.13
C THR A 36 -9.33 6.52 3.57
N ASP A 37 -10.14 5.98 4.48
CA ASP A 37 -9.84 5.98 5.91
C ASP A 37 -9.23 4.65 6.37
N LEU A 38 -7.98 4.70 6.85
CA LEU A 38 -7.22 3.53 7.30
C LEU A 38 -7.57 3.14 8.75
N GLU A 39 -8.08 4.08 9.55
CA GLU A 39 -8.32 3.88 10.98
C GLU A 39 -9.61 3.10 11.23
N SER A 40 -10.57 3.18 10.30
CA SER A 40 -11.84 2.46 10.38
C SER A 40 -11.83 1.09 9.68
N LEU A 41 -10.67 0.60 9.23
CA LEU A 41 -10.59 -0.67 8.51
C LEU A 41 -10.73 -1.89 9.43
N SER A 42 -11.61 -2.81 9.04
CA SER A 42 -11.72 -4.14 9.64
C SER A 42 -10.46 -4.96 9.37
N GLY A 43 -10.17 -5.97 10.20
CA GLY A 43 -8.99 -6.82 10.01
C GLY A 43 -8.90 -7.46 8.60
N GLN A 44 -10.03 -7.82 8.00
CA GLN A 44 -10.06 -8.30 6.60
C GLN A 44 -9.74 -7.22 5.57
N GLU A 45 -10.24 -6.00 5.76
CA GLU A 45 -9.95 -4.85 4.88
C GLU A 45 -8.46 -4.47 4.97
N GLN A 46 -7.88 -4.51 6.17
CA GLN A 46 -6.45 -4.29 6.37
C GLN A 46 -5.60 -5.35 5.65
N GLU A 47 -6.00 -6.62 5.71
CA GLU A 47 -5.26 -7.70 5.04
C GLU A 47 -5.38 -7.61 3.51
N GLN A 48 -6.56 -7.25 3.01
CA GLN A 48 -6.79 -7.01 1.58
C GLN A 48 -5.96 -5.83 1.08
N LEU A 49 -5.92 -4.74 1.84
CA LEU A 49 -5.09 -3.58 1.51
C LEU A 49 -3.60 -3.90 1.54
N ALA A 50 -3.14 -4.65 2.55
CA ALA A 50 -1.74 -5.05 2.64
C ALA A 50 -1.31 -5.85 1.41
N LYS A 51 -2.14 -6.80 0.95
CA LYS A 51 -1.88 -7.55 -0.29
C LYS A 51 -1.80 -6.64 -1.51
N ALA A 52 -2.75 -5.72 -1.67
CA ALA A 52 -2.74 -4.78 -2.78
C ALA A 52 -1.47 -3.91 -2.78
N LEU A 53 -1.13 -3.30 -1.65
CA LEU A 53 0.08 -2.48 -1.53
C LEU A 53 1.36 -3.29 -1.77
N GLU A 54 1.42 -4.55 -1.31
CA GLU A 54 2.54 -5.45 -1.64
C GLU A 54 2.67 -5.71 -3.15
N GLU A 55 1.56 -5.86 -3.87
CA GLU A 55 1.60 -6.01 -5.33
C GLU A 55 2.11 -4.74 -6.02
N TYR A 56 1.68 -3.57 -5.57
CA TYR A 56 2.19 -2.29 -6.07
C TYR A 56 3.70 -2.13 -5.79
N VAL A 57 4.18 -2.50 -4.59
CA VAL A 57 5.61 -2.49 -4.27
C VAL A 57 6.39 -3.43 -5.19
N LYS A 58 5.94 -4.67 -5.37
CA LYS A 58 6.57 -5.64 -6.27
C LYS A 58 6.59 -5.14 -7.71
N PHE A 59 5.50 -4.56 -8.18
CA PHE A 59 5.41 -4.00 -9.53
C PHE A 59 6.39 -2.84 -9.72
N ALA A 60 6.43 -1.91 -8.76
CA ALA A 60 7.34 -0.78 -8.78
C ALA A 60 8.82 -1.21 -8.76
N LEU A 61 9.16 -2.20 -7.93
CA LEU A 61 10.49 -2.83 -7.92
C LEU A 61 10.83 -3.47 -9.27
N LYS A 62 9.88 -4.19 -9.88
CA LYS A 62 10.04 -4.80 -11.20
C LYS A 62 10.24 -3.75 -12.30
N CYS A 63 9.45 -2.67 -12.31
CA CYS A 63 9.61 -1.56 -13.25
C CYS A 63 10.98 -0.87 -13.09
N ARG A 64 11.45 -0.70 -11.86
CA ARG A 64 12.78 -0.13 -11.58
C ARG A 64 13.90 -1.05 -12.04
N SER A 65 13.71 -2.37 -11.99
CA SER A 65 14.69 -3.35 -12.46
C SER A 65 14.78 -3.47 -13.98
N VAL A 66 13.72 -3.14 -14.72
CA VAL A 66 13.69 -3.19 -16.20
C VAL A 66 14.40 -1.97 -16.84
N ARG A 67 14.62 -0.89 -16.09
CA ARG A 67 15.33 0.31 -16.56
C ARG A 67 16.87 0.27 -16.41
N ARG A 68 17.47 -0.90 -16.15
CA ARG A 68 18.92 -1.03 -15.96
C ARG A 68 19.61 -1.66 -17.16
#